data_AF-A0A8F5CEA7-F1
#
_entry.id   AF-A0A8F5CEA7-F1
#
_cell.length_a   1.000
_cell.length_b   1.000
_cell.length_c   1.000
_cell.angle_alpha   90.00
_cell.angle_beta   90.00
_cell.angle_gamma   90.00
#
_symmetry.space_group_name_H-M   'P 1'
#
loop_
_entity.id
_entity.type
_entity.pdbx_description
1 polymer ?
#
loop_
_entity_poly.entity_id
_entity_poly.type
_entity_poly.pdbx_seq_one_letter_code
_entity_poly.pdbx_strand_id
1 'polypeptide(L)'
;MLSYIIYLIILFMVNLILLFLGLIINKRSISDREKNSPFECGFDPSIYARAPFSMRFFLLAVIFLIFDVEIILLMPLTMNIMNSSSSWPLMSSVFFLIILLLGLFHEWNQGSLNWMK
;
A
#
# COMPACT_ATOMS: atom_id res chain seq x y z
N MET A 1 -15.85 -13.18 18.20
CA MET A 1 -14.94 -13.92 17.28
C MET A 1 -15.71 -14.65 16.20
N LEU A 2 -16.60 -15.60 16.52
CA LEU A 2 -17.39 -16.34 15.52
C LEU A 2 -18.21 -15.41 14.60
N SER A 3 -18.85 -14.38 15.15
CA SER A 3 -19.61 -13.38 14.38
C SER A 3 -18.77 -12.63 13.34
N TYR A 4 -17.52 -12.28 13.66
CA TYR A 4 -16.60 -11.61 12.74
C TYR A 4 -16.18 -12.55 11.60
N ILE A 5 -15.93 -13.82 11.91
CA ILE A 5 -15.58 -14.83 10.90
C ILE A 5 -16.76 -15.01 9.93
N ILE A 6 -17.98 -15.09 10.44
CA ILE A 6 -19.20 -15.19 9.62
C ILE A 6 -19.33 -13.96 8.70
N TYR A 7 -19.09 -12.75 9.21
CA TYR A 7 -19.14 -11.53 8.42
C TYR A 7 -18.11 -11.51 7.27
N LEU A 8 -16.87 -11.93 7.55
CA LEU A 8 -15.82 -12.02 6.53
C LEU A 8 -16.18 -13.03 5.42
N ILE A 9 -16.75 -14.18 5.79
CA ILE A 9 -17.18 -15.20 4.83
C ILE A 9 -18.30 -14.67 3.95
N ILE A 10 -19.28 -13.96 4.51
CA ILE A 10 -20.38 -13.37 3.75
C ILE A 10 -19.85 -12.34 2.74
N LEU A 11 -18.94 -11.43 3.16
CA LEU A 11 -18.34 -10.46 2.26
C LEU A 11 -17.55 -11.10 1.11
N PHE A 12 -16.80 -12.16 1.41
CA PHE A 12 -16.06 -12.90 0.39
C PHE A 12 -17.01 -13.57 -0.62
N MET A 13 -18.07 -14.22 -0.13
CA MET A 13 -19.09 -14.86 -0.98
C MET A 13 -19.82 -13.85 -1.87
N VAL A 14 -20.17 -12.67 -1.36
CA VAL A 14 -20.80 -11.61 -2.16
C VAL A 14 -19.88 -11.17 -3.30
N ASN A 15 -18.59 -10.97 -3.04
CA ASN A 15 -17.62 -10.62 -4.09
C ASN A 15 -17.48 -11.72 -5.15
N LEU A 16 -17.47 -12.99 -4.75
CA LEU A 16 -17.43 -14.11 -5.69
C LEU A 16 -18.69 -14.19 -6.56
N ILE A 17 -19.88 -13.97 -5.97
CA ILE A 17 -21.15 -13.95 -6.71
C ILE A 17 -21.15 -12.81 -7.73
N LEU A 18 -20.70 -11.61 -7.34
CA LEU A 18 -20.59 -10.46 -8.25
C LEU A 18 -19.61 -10.74 -9.41
N LEU A 19 -18.45 -11.35 -9.12
CA LEU A 19 -17.50 -11.76 -10.15
C LEU A 19 -18.11 -12.79 -11.11
N PHE A 20 -18.83 -13.79 -10.58
CA PHE A 20 -19.45 -14.83 -11.40
C PHE A 20 -20.58 -14.29 -12.26
N LEU A 21 -21.43 -13.41 -11.72
CA LEU A 21 -22.44 -12.69 -12.49
C LEU A 21 -21.80 -11.84 -13.59
N GLY A 22 -20.71 -11.13 -13.28
CA GLY A 22 -19.93 -10.38 -14.26
C GLY A 22 -19.40 -11.25 -15.39
N LEU A 23 -18.96 -12.49 -15.10
CA LEU A 23 -18.52 -13.43 -16.12
C LEU A 23 -19.68 -13.99 -16.96
N ILE A 24 -20.82 -14.31 -16.36
CA ILE A 24 -21.99 -14.84 -17.08
C ILE A 24 -22.61 -13.79 -18.00
N ILE A 25 -22.79 -12.56 -17.50
CA ILE A 25 -23.40 -11.47 -18.26
C ILE A 25 -22.46 -11.03 -19.40
N ASN A 26 -21.15 -11.20 -19.24
CA ASN A 26 -20.19 -10.81 -20.26
C ASN A 26 -20.32 -11.68 -21.51
N LYS A 27 -20.86 -11.09 -22.57
CA LYS A 27 -20.90 -11.67 -23.91
C LYS A 27 -19.51 -11.62 -24.57
N ARG A 28 -18.56 -12.40 -24.07
CA ARG A 28 -17.25 -12.59 -24.71
C ARG A 28 -17.40 -13.59 -25.86
N SER A 29 -16.97 -13.21 -27.06
CA SER A 29 -16.65 -14.17 -28.12
C SER A 29 -15.45 -14.99 -27.66
N ILE A 30 -15.55 -16.31 -27.69
CA ILE A 30 -14.61 -17.24 -27.06
C ILE A 30 -13.20 -17.19 -27.67
N SER A 31 -13.03 -16.64 -28.88
CA SER A 31 -11.74 -16.71 -29.58
C SER A 31 -11.66 -15.78 -30.80
N ASP A 32 -11.77 -14.47 -30.62
CA ASP A 32 -11.42 -13.53 -31.70
C ASP A 32 -9.92 -13.28 -31.66
N ARG A 33 -9.20 -13.66 -32.72
CA ARG A 33 -7.74 -13.44 -32.87
C ARG A 33 -7.36 -11.99 -32.59
N GLU A 34 -8.17 -11.06 -33.07
CA GLU A 34 -7.94 -9.61 -32.91
C GLU A 34 -8.09 -9.15 -31.45
N LYS A 35 -8.96 -9.80 -30.64
CA LYS A 35 -9.05 -9.52 -29.18
C LYS A 35 -7.87 -10.07 -28.39
N ASN A 36 -7.26 -11.16 -28.89
CA ASN A 36 -6.11 -11.80 -28.27
C ASN A 36 -4.77 -11.21 -28.76
N SER A 37 -4.81 -10.26 -29.72
CA SER A 37 -3.64 -9.57 -30.23
C SER A 37 -3.35 -8.30 -29.42
N PRO A 38 -2.08 -7.86 -29.31
CA PRO A 38 -1.73 -6.61 -28.64
C PRO A 38 -2.39 -5.40 -29.33
N PHE A 39 -3.14 -4.61 -28.57
CA PHE A 39 -3.88 -3.43 -29.04
C PHE A 39 -2.96 -2.21 -29.21
N GLU A 40 -1.97 -2.29 -30.09
CA GLU A 40 -1.10 -1.15 -30.40
C GLU A 40 -0.78 -1.12 -31.90
N CYS A 41 -1.64 -0.44 -32.66
CA CYS A 41 -1.36 0.04 -34.03
C CYS A 41 -0.82 -0.98 -35.07
N GLY A 42 -0.96 -2.30 -34.84
CA GLY A 42 -0.53 -3.33 -35.79
C GLY A 42 0.97 -3.64 -35.78
N PHE A 43 1.71 -3.23 -34.74
CA PHE A 43 3.11 -3.60 -34.57
C PHE A 43 3.27 -4.64 -33.48
N ASP A 44 4.08 -5.66 -33.74
CA ASP A 44 4.48 -6.60 -32.69
C ASP A 44 5.30 -5.86 -31.63
N PRO A 45 5.02 -6.08 -30.34
CA PRO A 45 5.73 -5.42 -29.27
C PRO A 45 7.21 -5.83 -29.30
N SER A 46 8.06 -4.98 -29.87
CA SER A 46 9.52 -5.08 -29.75
C SER A 46 9.94 -4.55 -28.38
N ILE A 47 9.48 -5.24 -27.33
CA ILE A 47 9.74 -4.82 -25.94
C ILE A 47 11.13 -5.33 -25.55
N TYR A 48 12.04 -4.39 -25.30
CA TYR A 48 13.22 -4.69 -24.49
C TYR A 48 12.75 -5.15 -23.11
N ALA A 49 13.22 -6.31 -22.65
CA ALA A 49 12.83 -6.92 -21.37
C ALA A 49 13.13 -6.05 -20.12
N ARG A 50 13.80 -4.90 -20.29
CA ARG A 50 14.10 -3.95 -19.22
C ARG A 50 13.44 -2.60 -19.54
N ALA A 51 12.32 -2.34 -18.89
CA ALA A 51 11.78 -0.99 -18.81
C ALA A 51 12.73 -0.12 -17.95
N PRO A 52 12.91 1.18 -18.28
CA PRO A 52 13.68 2.08 -17.44
C PRO A 52 13.03 2.16 -16.05
N PHE A 53 13.81 1.84 -15.02
CA PHE A 53 13.36 1.89 -13.63
C PHE A 53 13.54 3.30 -13.07
N SER A 54 12.47 3.87 -12.53
CA SER A 54 12.55 5.18 -11.88
C SER A 54 13.02 5.01 -10.43
N MET A 55 14.18 5.58 -10.09
CA MET A 55 14.70 5.60 -8.71
C MET A 55 13.76 6.32 -7.73
N ARG A 56 12.91 7.24 -8.21
CA ARG A 56 11.96 7.98 -7.37
C ARG A 56 10.89 7.08 -6.74
N PHE A 57 10.27 6.19 -7.53
CA PHE A 57 9.28 5.24 -6.98
C PHE A 57 9.91 4.22 -6.03
N PHE A 58 11.17 3.85 -6.24
CA PHE A 58 11.91 3.00 -5.32
C PHE A 58 12.12 3.66 -3.95
N LEU A 59 12.60 4.90 -3.95
CA LEU A 59 12.84 5.65 -2.72
C LEU A 59 11.54 5.85 -1.92
N LEU A 60 10.42 6.14 -2.60
CA LEU A 60 9.10 6.21 -1.98
C LEU A 60 8.69 4.89 -1.32
N ALA A 61 8.93 3.75 -1.97
CA ALA A 61 8.62 2.43 -1.41
C ALA A 61 9.46 2.12 -0.16
N VAL A 62 10.75 2.48 -0.17
CA VAL A 62 11.65 2.29 0.98
C VAL A 62 11.23 3.18 2.16
N ILE A 63 10.96 4.46 1.89
CA ILE A 63 10.50 5.42 2.91
C ILE A 63 9.16 4.96 3.51
N PHE A 64 8.22 4.50 2.68
CA PHE A 64 6.95 3.95 3.14
C PHE A 64 7.14 2.74 4.07
N LEU A 65 8.05 1.82 3.72
CA LEU A 65 8.34 0.65 4.54
C LEU A 65 8.88 1.05 5.92
N ILE A 66 9.80 2.02 5.97
CA ILE A 66 10.38 2.50 7.22
C ILE A 66 9.29 3.17 8.08
N PHE A 67 8.49 4.06 7.49
CA PHE A 67 7.38 4.72 8.22
C PHE A 67 6.34 3.72 8.75
N ASP A 68 6.05 2.64 8.03
CA ASP A 68 5.13 1.60 8.51
C ASP A 68 5.68 0.91 9.78
N VAL A 69 6.98 0.62 9.80
CA VAL A 69 7.66 0.06 11.00
C VAL A 69 7.63 1.04 12.17
N GLU A 70 7.83 2.34 11.92
CA GLU A 70 7.77 3.37 12.96
C GLU A 70 6.36 3.48 13.57
N ILE A 71 5.31 3.38 12.75
CA ILE A 71 3.91 3.38 13.22
C ILE A 71 3.62 2.15 14.08
N ILE A 72 4.13 0.98 13.70
CA ILE A 72 4.00 -0.25 14.51
C ILE A 72 4.65 -0.05 15.90
N LEU A 73 5.79 0.64 15.97
CA LEU A 73 6.45 0.97 17.24
C LEU A 73 5.66 1.99 18.09
N LEU A 74 4.87 2.87 17.46
CA LEU A 74 4.00 3.82 18.16
C LEU A 74 2.79 3.16 18.83
N MET A 75 2.27 2.06 18.30
CA MET A 75 1.08 1.37 18.84
C MET A 75 1.17 1.02 20.33
N PRO A 76 2.21 0.32 20.84
CA PRO A 76 2.30 -0.02 22.26
C PRO A 76 2.50 1.20 23.17
N LEU A 77 3.07 2.31 22.68
CA LEU A 77 3.22 3.55 23.44
C LEU A 77 1.85 4.13 23.83
N THR A 78 0.87 4.10 22.92
CA THR A 78 -0.49 4.62 23.21
C THR A 78 -1.18 3.83 24.32
N MET A 79 -1.04 2.51 24.32
CA MET A 79 -1.59 1.65 25.36
C MET A 79 -0.93 1.90 26.72
N ASN A 80 0.39 2.09 26.73
CA ASN A 80 1.14 2.36 27.96
C ASN A 80 0.74 3.69 28.59
N ILE A 81 0.55 4.75 27.80
CA ILE A 81 0.10 6.06 28.31
C ILE A 81 -1.27 5.96 28.99
N MET A 82 -2.20 5.16 28.43
CA MET A 82 -3.54 5.00 29.01
C MET A 82 -3.53 4.17 30.31
N ASN A 83 -2.65 3.17 30.40
CA ASN A 83 -2.65 2.22 31.52
C ASN A 83 -1.78 2.65 32.70
N SER A 84 -0.82 3.55 32.51
CA SER A 84 0.09 4.00 33.56
C SER A 84 -0.40 5.28 34.24
N SER A 85 -0.27 5.36 35.56
CA SER A 85 -0.48 6.60 36.32
C SER A 85 0.74 7.53 36.36
N SER A 86 1.89 7.08 35.86
CA SER A 86 3.13 7.86 35.85
C SER A 86 3.25 8.74 34.60
N SER A 87 3.88 9.90 34.74
CA SER A 87 4.18 10.80 33.61
C SER A 87 5.33 10.31 32.72
N TRP A 88 6.01 9.23 33.11
CA TRP A 88 7.19 8.70 32.40
C TRP A 88 6.89 8.25 30.96
N PRO A 89 5.89 7.38 30.69
CA PRO A 89 5.58 6.96 29.32
C PRO A 89 5.10 8.12 28.42
N LEU A 90 4.47 9.14 29.00
CA LEU A 90 4.16 10.38 28.28
C LEU A 90 5.45 11.08 27.82
N MET A 91 6.42 11.25 28.73
CA MET A 91 7.69 11.90 28.40
C MET A 91 8.49 11.12 27.33
N SER A 92 8.55 9.79 27.46
CA SER A 92 9.26 8.95 26.48
C SER A 92 8.60 8.93 25.11
N SER A 93 7.26 8.94 25.05
CA SER A 93 6.54 9.00 23.77
C SER A 93 6.74 10.32 23.04
N VAL A 94 6.73 11.45 23.76
CA VAL A 94 7.04 12.78 23.20
C VAL A 94 8.47 12.82 22.68
N PHE A 95 9.44 12.30 23.44
CA PHE A 95 10.83 12.23 23.00
C PHE A 95 10.99 11.38 21.72
N PHE A 96 10.32 10.23 21.66
CA PHE A 96 10.33 9.37 20.48
C PHE A 96 9.71 10.07 19.25
N LEU A 97 8.57 10.75 19.41
CA LEU A 97 7.94 11.52 18.33
C LEU A 97 8.84 12.65 17.80
N ILE A 98 9.61 13.32 18.67
CA ILE A 98 10.57 14.35 18.25
C ILE A 98 11.64 13.75 17.35
N ILE A 99 12.16 12.57 17.68
CA ILE A 99 13.17 11.88 16.85
C ILE A 99 12.59 11.55 15.47
N LEU A 100 11.37 11.02 15.40
CA LEU A 100 10.70 10.71 14.13
C LEU A 100 10.50 11.96 13.27
N LEU A 101 10.03 13.06 13.87
CA LEU A 101 9.85 14.34 13.17
C LEU A 101 11.17 14.85 12.61
N LEU A 102 12.26 14.79 13.38
CA LEU A 102 13.59 15.19 12.91
C LEU A 102 14.08 14.34 11.74
N GLY A 103 13.84 13.02 11.78
CA GLY A 103 14.12 12.11 10.66
C GLY A 103 13.38 12.52 9.38
N LEU A 104 12.07 12.78 9.50
CA LEU A 104 11.24 13.22 8.37
C LEU A 104 11.69 14.58 7.82
N PHE A 105 12.04 15.54 8.68
CA PHE A 105 12.59 16.82 8.24
C PHE A 105 13.91 16.66 7.48
N HIS A 106 14.76 15.74 7.93
CA HIS A 106 16.02 15.45 7.25
C HIS A 106 15.78 14.84 5.86
N GLU A 107 14.87 13.87 5.72
CA GLU A 107 14.51 13.28 4.43
C GLU A 107 13.93 14.33 3.47
N TRP A 108 13.08 15.23 3.99
CA TRP A 108 12.50 16.31 3.19
C TRP A 108 13.58 17.25 2.66
N ASN A 109 14.55 17.64 3.50
CA ASN A 109 15.68 18.47 3.08
C ASN A 109 16.55 17.79 2.00
N GLN A 110 16.65 16.46 2.01
CA GLN A 110 17.34 15.70 0.96
C GLN A 110 16.56 15.64 -0.36
N GLY A 111 15.30 16.09 -0.38
CA GLY A 111 14.48 16.16 -1.58
C GLY A 111 13.96 14.81 -2.06
N SER A 112 14.01 13.77 -1.22
CA SER A 112 13.44 12.44 -1.52
C SER A 112 11.93 12.50 -1.76
N LEU A 113 11.25 13.48 -1.14
CA LEU A 113 9.81 13.72 -1.22
C LEU A 113 9.40 14.69 -2.35
N ASN A 114 10.34 15.27 -3.10
CA ASN A 114 10.00 16.22 -4.15
C ASN A 114 9.55 15.49 -5.43
N TRP A 115 8.24 15.51 -5.68
CA TRP A 115 7.63 14.80 -6.80
C TRP A 115 7.75 15.52 -8.15
N MET A 116 7.87 16.86 -8.14
CA MET A 116 7.94 17.68 -9.36
C MET A 116 9.27 18.42 -9.46
N LYS A 117 10.16 17.83 -10.26
CA LYS A 117 11.15 18.53 -11.08
C LYS A 117 11.14 17.85 -12.44
#